data_AF-A0A7C1YK77-F1
#
_entry.id   AF-A0A7C1YK77-F1
#
_cell.length_a   1.000
_cell.length_b   1.000
_cell.length_c   1.000
_cell.angle_alpha   90.00
_cell.angle_beta   90.00
_cell.angle_gamma   90.00
#
_symmetry.space_group_name_H-M   'P 1'
#
loop_
_entity.id
_entity.type
_entity.pdbx_description
1 polymer ?
#
loop_
_entity_poly.entity_id
_entity_poly.type
_entity_poly.pdbx_seq_one_letter_code
_entity_poly.pdbx_strand_id
1 'polypeptide(L)'
;MFDGVGSVFDAGQQAEEILTACNMTGGLVVHIGCGNGRLTAALRAGDGFLVHGLDRDETRVALARKYIQSAGEYGPVSIDQLTGERLPYVDNLVNLVVSENLDGISVDEVMRVLAPGGKAYIKAGGSWKSKVKPRPDQIDEWTHAMYDATNNAVSNDSIVGPPKQIQWVAGPQWARSHDHLSSISGAVSSGGRIFYIIDEAPIAMVILDPDWH
;
A
#
# COMPACT_ATOMS: atom_id res chain seq x y z
N MET A 1 7.13 30.48 -25.38
CA MET A 1 5.79 30.40 -24.80
C MET A 1 5.03 29.24 -25.45
N PHE A 2 5.47 27.99 -25.23
CA PHE A 2 4.75 26.74 -25.55
C PHE A 2 5.49 25.56 -24.85
N ASP A 3 5.39 25.46 -23.51
CA ASP A 3 6.00 24.34 -22.73
C ASP A 3 4.94 23.55 -21.93
N GLY A 4 3.70 23.52 -22.41
CA GLY A 4 2.57 22.94 -21.66
C GLY A 4 2.25 21.47 -21.94
N VAL A 5 2.54 20.98 -23.15
CA VAL A 5 1.97 19.70 -23.65
C VAL A 5 2.95 18.53 -23.53
N GLY A 6 4.26 18.78 -23.53
CA GLY A 6 5.28 17.72 -23.47
C GLY A 6 5.42 17.01 -22.10
N SER A 7 5.10 17.69 -21.00
CA SER A 7 5.35 17.15 -19.64
C SER A 7 4.32 16.15 -19.11
N VAL A 8 3.15 16.03 -19.76
CA VAL A 8 2.07 15.12 -19.31
C VAL A 8 2.20 13.75 -19.96
N PHE A 9 2.49 13.71 -21.26
CA PHE A 9 2.76 12.48 -21.99
C PHE A 9 3.99 11.74 -21.42
N ASP A 10 5.00 12.49 -20.98
CA ASP A 10 6.20 11.96 -20.34
C ASP A 10 5.90 11.28 -18.98
N ALA A 11 5.11 11.93 -18.12
CA ALA A 11 4.79 11.40 -16.79
C ALA A 11 3.92 10.13 -16.82
N GLY A 12 2.97 10.07 -17.76
CA GLY A 12 2.11 8.88 -17.95
C GLY A 12 2.92 7.66 -18.41
N GLN A 13 3.75 7.84 -19.44
CA GLN A 13 4.62 6.78 -19.93
C GLN A 13 5.62 6.33 -18.85
N GLN A 14 6.24 7.28 -18.15
CA GLN A 14 7.17 6.96 -17.07
C GLN A 14 6.48 6.16 -15.95
N ALA A 15 5.24 6.50 -15.57
CA ALA A 15 4.49 5.75 -14.58
C ALA A 15 4.21 4.31 -15.05
N GLU A 16 3.78 4.13 -16.30
CA GLU A 16 3.53 2.80 -16.88
C GLU A 16 4.81 1.94 -16.89
N GLU A 17 5.94 2.52 -17.27
CA GLU A 17 7.25 1.85 -17.26
C GLU A 17 7.65 1.42 -15.84
N ILE A 18 7.48 2.30 -14.84
CA ILE A 18 7.78 2.00 -13.43
C ILE A 18 6.90 0.87 -12.91
N LEU A 19 5.59 0.96 -13.13
CA LEU A 19 4.63 -0.03 -12.65
C LEU A 19 4.85 -1.39 -13.32
N THR A 20 5.13 -1.40 -14.62
CA THR A 20 5.46 -2.62 -15.38
C THR A 20 6.77 -3.25 -14.91
N ALA A 21 7.84 -2.45 -14.77
CA ALA A 21 9.13 -2.94 -14.26
C ALA A 21 9.00 -3.51 -12.83
N CYS A 22 8.06 -2.99 -12.05
CA CYS A 22 7.77 -3.46 -10.71
C CYS A 22 6.71 -4.58 -10.67
N ASN A 23 6.11 -4.97 -11.80
CA ASN A 23 4.96 -5.89 -11.86
C ASN A 23 3.87 -5.52 -10.85
N MET A 24 3.56 -4.23 -10.77
CA MET A 24 2.64 -3.70 -9.76
C MET A 24 1.20 -3.68 -10.30
N THR A 25 0.27 -4.21 -9.53
CA THR A 25 -1.15 -4.34 -9.91
C THR A 25 -2.12 -3.60 -8.97
N GLY A 26 -1.61 -3.05 -7.87
CA GLY A 26 -2.37 -2.28 -6.90
C GLY A 26 -1.62 -2.10 -5.58
N GLY A 27 -2.30 -1.52 -4.59
CA GLY A 27 -1.77 -1.25 -3.26
C GLY A 27 -1.31 0.19 -3.05
N LEU A 28 -0.55 0.40 -1.97
CA LEU A 28 -0.03 1.72 -1.60
C LEU A 28 1.31 1.99 -2.28
N VAL A 29 1.35 3.03 -3.11
CA VAL A 29 2.54 3.56 -3.77
C VAL A 29 2.97 4.84 -3.08
N VAL A 30 4.25 4.95 -2.72
CA VAL A 30 4.83 6.15 -2.13
C VAL A 30 5.84 6.74 -3.09
N HIS A 31 5.68 8.01 -3.45
CA HIS A 31 6.60 8.74 -4.33
C HIS A 31 7.39 9.78 -3.52
N ILE A 32 8.67 9.51 -3.23
CA ILE A 32 9.55 10.43 -2.49
C ILE A 32 10.24 11.38 -3.47
N GLY A 33 10.19 12.68 -3.17
CA GLY A 33 10.67 13.74 -4.06
C GLY A 33 9.64 14.07 -5.14
N CYS A 34 8.36 14.16 -4.78
CA CYS A 34 7.28 14.14 -5.77
C CYS A 34 7.18 15.38 -6.68
N GLY A 35 7.91 16.46 -6.39
CA GLY A 35 8.02 17.60 -7.29
C GLY A 35 6.68 18.28 -7.56
N ASN A 36 6.31 18.40 -8.84
CA ASN A 36 5.06 19.02 -9.27
C ASN A 36 3.82 18.11 -9.21
N GLY A 37 3.97 16.86 -8.75
CA GLY A 37 2.87 15.90 -8.58
C GLY A 37 2.38 15.21 -9.86
N ARG A 38 2.95 15.49 -11.04
CA ARG A 38 2.50 14.86 -12.31
C ARG A 38 2.74 13.37 -12.34
N LEU A 39 3.96 12.93 -12.05
CA LEU A 39 4.30 11.51 -11.95
C LEU A 39 3.51 10.83 -10.83
N THR A 40 3.35 11.50 -9.67
CA THR A 40 2.57 10.98 -8.54
C THR A 40 1.12 10.68 -8.93
N ALA A 41 0.46 11.60 -9.66
CA ALA A 41 -0.89 11.35 -10.14
C ALA A 41 -0.92 10.20 -11.15
N ALA A 42 0.04 10.16 -12.08
CA ALA A 42 0.12 9.12 -13.10
C ALA A 42 0.39 7.71 -12.54
N LEU A 43 1.04 7.59 -11.37
CA LEU A 43 1.23 6.31 -10.68
C LEU A 43 -0.09 5.68 -10.19
N ARG A 44 -1.20 6.43 -10.16
CA ARG A 44 -2.54 5.88 -9.94
C ARG A 44 -3.10 5.29 -11.23
N ALA A 45 -2.66 4.08 -11.58
CA ALA A 45 -3.09 3.40 -12.80
C ALA A 45 -4.52 2.83 -12.76
N GLY A 46 -5.22 2.92 -11.63
CA GLY A 46 -6.61 2.47 -11.47
C GLY A 46 -7.08 2.50 -10.02
N ASP A 47 -8.29 2.02 -9.76
CA ASP A 47 -8.93 2.07 -8.43
C ASP A 47 -8.26 1.17 -7.38
N GLY A 48 -7.47 0.18 -7.82
CA GLY A 48 -6.66 -0.65 -6.92
C GLY A 48 -5.45 0.07 -6.32
N PHE A 49 -5.18 1.33 -6.68
CA PHE A 49 -4.01 2.08 -6.26
C PHE A 49 -4.36 3.23 -5.32
N LEU A 50 -3.61 3.33 -4.23
CA LEU A 50 -3.49 4.53 -3.40
C LEU A 50 -2.08 5.09 -3.58
N VAL A 51 -1.97 6.39 -3.81
CA VAL A 51 -0.67 7.03 -4.05
C VAL A 51 -0.45 8.19 -3.07
N HIS A 52 0.69 8.17 -2.40
CA HIS A 52 1.11 9.25 -1.51
C HIS A 52 2.44 9.84 -1.97
N GLY A 53 2.42 11.09 -2.43
CA GLY A 53 3.63 11.85 -2.75
C GLY A 53 4.18 12.57 -1.52
N LEU A 54 5.49 12.51 -1.36
CA LEU A 54 6.21 13.19 -0.29
C LEU A 54 7.26 14.11 -0.90
N ASP A 55 7.31 15.37 -0.48
CA ASP A 55 8.38 16.30 -0.86
C ASP A 55 8.79 17.13 0.36
N ARG A 56 10.06 17.53 0.44
CA ARG A 56 10.56 18.36 1.55
C ARG A 56 10.21 19.83 1.37
N ASP A 57 10.14 20.29 0.12
CA ASP A 57 9.94 21.68 -0.24
C ASP A 57 8.45 22.03 -0.21
N GLU A 58 8.07 22.92 0.70
CA GLU A 58 6.69 23.36 0.89
C GLU A 58 6.07 23.96 -0.38
N THR A 59 6.88 24.60 -1.23
CA THR A 59 6.41 25.21 -2.47
C THR A 59 6.06 24.14 -3.50
N ARG A 60 6.88 23.08 -3.58
CA ARG A 60 6.60 21.91 -4.43
C ARG A 60 5.38 21.14 -3.93
N VAL A 61 5.25 20.96 -2.61
CA VAL A 61 4.07 20.36 -1.98
C VAL A 61 2.80 21.13 -2.36
N ALA A 62 2.79 22.46 -2.21
CA ALA A 62 1.65 23.29 -2.57
C ALA A 62 1.30 23.20 -4.06
N LEU A 63 2.31 23.19 -4.94
CA LEU A 63 2.13 23.03 -6.38
C LEU A 63 1.52 21.66 -6.73
N ALA A 64 2.06 20.58 -6.17
CA ALA A 64 1.58 19.22 -6.39
C ALA A 64 0.15 19.02 -5.90
N ARG A 65 -0.20 19.55 -4.72
CA ARG A 65 -1.57 19.53 -4.19
C ARG A 65 -2.55 20.23 -5.15
N LYS A 66 -2.20 21.41 -5.64
CA LYS A 66 -3.02 22.15 -6.61
C LYS A 66 -3.21 21.37 -7.91
N TYR A 67 -2.16 20.73 -8.41
CA TYR A 67 -2.23 19.90 -9.62
C TYR A 67 -3.20 18.72 -9.43
N ILE A 68 -3.02 17.93 -8.36
CA ILE A 68 -3.86 16.75 -8.08
C ILE A 68 -5.33 17.13 -7.88
N GLN A 69 -5.60 18.23 -7.18
CA GLN A 69 -6.95 18.76 -7.04
C GLN A 69 -7.55 19.16 -8.40
N SER A 70 -6.78 19.85 -9.25
CA SER A 70 -7.25 20.23 -10.59
C SER A 70 -7.48 19.05 -11.53
N ALA A 71 -6.80 17.93 -11.28
CA ALA A 71 -6.98 16.68 -12.01
C ALA A 71 -8.16 15.84 -11.51
N GLY A 72 -8.80 16.21 -10.39
CA GLY A 72 -9.90 15.44 -9.80
C GLY A 72 -9.45 14.15 -9.09
N GLU A 73 -8.14 13.99 -8.86
CA GLU A 73 -7.53 12.76 -8.33
C GLU A 73 -7.33 12.80 -6.81
N TYR A 74 -7.74 13.90 -6.15
CA TYR A 74 -7.53 14.10 -4.72
C TYR A 74 -8.34 13.10 -3.89
N GLY A 75 -7.69 12.45 -2.92
CA GLY A 75 -8.26 11.40 -2.08
C GLY A 75 -7.44 10.12 -2.28
N PRO A 76 -7.61 9.40 -3.41
CA PRO A 76 -6.74 8.29 -3.78
C PRO A 76 -5.29 8.71 -4.04
N VAL A 77 -5.08 9.94 -4.54
CA VAL A 77 -3.76 10.58 -4.62
C VAL A 77 -3.68 11.70 -3.58
N SER A 78 -2.66 11.65 -2.74
CA SER A 78 -2.41 12.65 -1.70
C SER A 78 -0.96 13.12 -1.74
N ILE A 79 -0.70 14.31 -1.19
CA ILE A 79 0.65 14.88 -1.07
C ILE A 79 0.84 15.39 0.35
N ASP A 80 1.99 15.07 0.94
CA ASP A 80 2.40 15.62 2.22
C ASP A 80 3.86 16.05 2.26
N GLN A 81 4.17 16.90 3.23
CA GLN A 81 5.53 17.39 3.44
C GLN A 81 6.35 16.39 4.24
N LEU A 82 7.52 16.01 3.73
CA LEU A 82 8.44 15.13 4.44
C LEU A 82 9.34 15.93 5.40
N THR A 83 9.02 15.84 6.69
CA THR A 83 9.84 16.41 7.76
C THR A 83 10.73 15.33 8.40
N GLY A 84 12.05 15.55 8.45
CA GLY A 84 13.00 14.61 9.07
C GLY A 84 13.37 13.42 8.17
N GLU A 85 13.92 12.37 8.77
CA GLU A 85 14.52 11.21 8.06
C GLU A 85 13.70 9.92 8.16
N ARG A 86 12.51 10.00 8.77
CA ARG A 86 11.58 8.88 8.94
C ARG A 86 10.35 9.08 8.09
N LEU A 87 9.94 8.02 7.40
CA LEU A 87 8.71 8.01 6.62
C LEU A 87 7.51 7.85 7.56
N PRO A 88 6.38 8.54 7.30
CA PRO A 88 5.20 8.57 8.17
C PRO A 88 4.35 7.29 8.07
N TYR A 89 4.99 6.13 7.98
CA TYR A 89 4.33 4.84 7.86
C TYR A 89 4.82 3.88 8.93
N VAL A 90 3.91 3.04 9.39
CA VAL A 90 4.24 1.82 10.15
C VAL A 90 5.02 0.84 9.28
N ASP A 91 5.62 -0.16 9.93
CA ASP A 91 6.38 -1.20 9.24
C ASP A 91 5.47 -2.00 8.30
N ASN A 92 6.03 -2.51 7.20
CA ASN A 92 5.37 -3.45 6.30
C ASN A 92 4.12 -2.95 5.55
N LEU A 93 3.87 -1.65 5.46
CA LEU A 93 2.63 -1.10 4.86
C LEU A 93 2.69 -0.86 3.34
N VAL A 94 3.83 -0.42 2.82
CA VAL A 94 3.94 0.15 1.46
C VAL A 94 4.25 -0.94 0.42
N ASN A 95 3.52 -0.99 -0.70
CA ASN A 95 3.76 -1.99 -1.75
C ASN A 95 4.88 -1.54 -2.71
N LEU A 96 4.95 -0.24 -3.01
CA LEU A 96 5.97 0.33 -3.89
C LEU A 96 6.46 1.68 -3.35
N VAL A 97 7.78 1.84 -3.26
CA VAL A 97 8.42 3.15 -3.08
C VAL A 97 9.10 3.54 -4.40
N VAL A 98 8.74 4.69 -4.96
CA VAL A 98 9.37 5.29 -6.15
C VAL A 98 10.12 6.52 -5.72
N SER A 99 11.35 6.70 -6.19
CA SER A 99 12.10 7.94 -5.92
C SER A 99 13.25 8.17 -6.90
N GLU A 100 13.38 9.39 -7.42
CA GLU A 100 14.59 9.78 -8.12
C GLU A 100 15.74 10.12 -7.16
N ASN A 101 15.40 10.64 -5.98
CA ASN A 101 16.33 10.96 -4.92
C ASN A 101 15.62 10.76 -3.57
N LEU A 102 16.19 9.93 -2.71
CA LEU A 102 15.63 9.64 -1.39
C LEU A 102 15.64 10.84 -0.44
N ASP A 103 16.29 11.95 -0.81
CA ASP A 103 16.31 13.20 -0.05
C ASP A 103 16.67 12.99 1.43
N GLY A 104 17.69 12.15 1.69
CA GLY A 104 18.18 11.85 3.05
C GLY A 104 17.43 10.72 3.77
N ILE A 105 16.43 10.10 3.16
CA ILE A 105 15.84 8.85 3.69
C ILE A 105 16.81 7.70 3.43
N SER A 106 17.10 6.91 4.47
CA SER A 106 17.98 5.75 4.32
C SER A 106 17.29 4.61 3.58
N VAL A 107 18.08 3.76 2.91
CA VAL A 107 17.53 2.55 2.29
C VAL A 107 16.90 1.65 3.34
N ASP A 108 17.43 1.58 4.57
CA ASP A 108 16.85 0.76 5.64
C ASP A 108 15.47 1.25 6.07
N GLU A 109 15.24 2.56 6.10
CA GLU A 109 13.94 3.15 6.36
C GLU A 109 12.94 2.82 5.24
N VAL A 110 13.38 2.85 3.98
CA VAL A 110 12.56 2.38 2.85
C VAL A 110 12.22 0.90 3.01
N MET A 111 13.20 0.05 3.36
CA MET A 111 12.96 -1.38 3.57
C MET A 111 12.05 -1.64 4.78
N ARG A 112 12.07 -0.79 5.81
CA ARG A 112 11.19 -0.90 6.98
C ARG A 112 9.72 -0.76 6.58
N VAL A 113 9.39 0.30 5.83
CA VAL A 113 8.00 0.60 5.46
C VAL A 113 7.45 -0.32 4.37
N LEU A 114 8.30 -0.89 3.51
CA LEU A 114 7.85 -1.81 2.47
C LEU A 114 7.18 -3.04 3.08
N ALA A 115 6.05 -3.48 2.53
CA ALA A 115 5.45 -4.78 2.79
C ALA A 115 6.39 -5.91 2.31
N PRO A 116 6.35 -7.12 2.90
CA PRO A 116 6.96 -8.30 2.30
C PRO A 116 6.59 -8.45 0.82
N GLY A 117 7.57 -8.66 -0.05
CA GLY A 117 7.40 -8.69 -1.51
C GLY A 117 7.27 -7.31 -2.18
N GLY A 118 7.12 -6.25 -1.40
CA GLY A 118 7.12 -4.86 -1.86
C GLY A 118 8.46 -4.44 -2.45
N LYS A 119 8.44 -3.40 -3.28
CA LYS A 119 9.61 -2.98 -4.08
C LYS A 119 9.97 -1.52 -3.83
N ALA A 120 11.27 -1.24 -3.77
CA ALA A 120 11.81 0.10 -3.91
C ALA A 120 12.37 0.24 -5.33
N TYR A 121 11.87 1.20 -6.09
CA TYR A 121 12.35 1.56 -7.42
C TYR A 121 12.99 2.94 -7.34
N ILE A 122 14.33 2.98 -7.23
CA ILE A 122 15.08 4.18 -6.89
C ILE A 122 16.11 4.47 -7.97
N LYS A 123 16.20 5.73 -8.41
CA LYS A 123 17.21 6.17 -9.38
C LYS A 123 18.57 6.33 -8.67
N ALA A 124 19.59 5.64 -9.16
CA ALA A 124 20.96 5.70 -8.64
C ALA A 124 21.96 5.78 -9.80
N GLY A 125 22.74 6.85 -9.87
CA GLY A 125 23.74 7.05 -10.93
C GLY A 125 23.13 7.10 -12.34
N GLY A 126 21.98 7.76 -12.50
CA GLY A 126 21.29 7.91 -13.78
C GLY A 126 20.48 6.70 -14.25
N SER A 127 20.50 5.59 -13.50
CA SER A 127 19.74 4.37 -13.80
C SER A 127 18.76 4.03 -12.69
N TRP A 128 17.59 3.50 -13.04
CA TRP A 128 16.64 2.98 -12.06
C TRP A 128 17.08 1.61 -11.55
N LYS A 129 17.02 1.41 -10.24
CA LYS A 129 17.31 0.14 -9.58
C LYS A 129 16.12 -0.31 -8.74
N SER A 130 15.79 -1.59 -8.87
CA SER A 130 14.76 -2.25 -8.07
C SER A 130 15.38 -3.02 -6.91
N LYS A 131 14.81 -2.90 -5.72
CA LYS A 131 15.13 -3.71 -4.54
C LYS A 131 13.84 -4.26 -3.96
N VAL A 132 13.77 -5.57 -3.76
CA VAL A 132 12.59 -6.24 -3.20
C VAL A 132 12.80 -6.48 -1.71
N LYS A 133 11.76 -6.28 -0.89
CA LYS A 133 11.77 -6.72 0.50
C LYS A 133 11.48 -8.22 0.57
N PRO A 134 12.39 -9.05 1.10
CA PRO A 134 12.11 -10.47 1.27
C PRO A 134 11.00 -10.67 2.30
N ARG A 135 10.17 -11.70 2.10
CA ARG A 135 9.33 -12.22 3.19
C ARG A 135 10.23 -12.95 4.18
N PRO A 136 10.09 -12.70 5.50
CA PRO A 136 10.85 -13.46 6.50
C PRO A 136 10.50 -14.95 6.45
N ASP A 137 11.50 -15.83 6.52
CA ASP A 137 11.32 -17.29 6.55
C ASP A 137 10.66 -17.78 7.86
N GLN A 138 10.59 -16.91 8.86
CA GLN A 138 10.01 -17.16 10.17
C GLN A 138 8.49 -16.90 10.23
N ILE A 139 7.87 -16.50 9.10
CA ILE A 139 6.43 -16.30 8.96
C ILE A 139 5.88 -17.37 8.03
N ASP A 140 5.06 -18.24 8.57
CA ASP A 140 4.44 -19.37 7.88
C ASP A 140 3.24 -18.91 7.02
N GLU A 141 2.63 -19.86 6.32
CA GLU A 141 1.32 -19.70 5.68
C GLU A 141 0.21 -20.24 6.58
N TRP A 142 -0.99 -19.67 6.45
CA TRP A 142 -2.20 -20.14 7.13
C TRP A 142 -3.21 -20.49 6.03
N THR A 143 -3.17 -21.71 5.52
CA THR A 143 -3.88 -22.10 4.28
C THR A 143 -5.29 -22.65 4.52
N HIS A 144 -5.59 -23.08 5.75
CA HIS A 144 -6.87 -23.68 6.15
C HIS A 144 -7.48 -22.93 7.34
N ALA A 145 -8.76 -23.13 7.63
CA ALA A 145 -9.43 -22.50 8.77
C ALA A 145 -8.69 -22.73 10.10
N MET A 146 -8.12 -23.93 10.27
CA MET A 146 -7.23 -24.29 11.38
C MET A 146 -5.82 -24.55 10.83
N TYR A 147 -5.16 -23.47 10.40
CA TYR A 147 -3.76 -23.40 9.96
C TYR A 147 -3.43 -24.17 8.67
N ASP A 148 -3.44 -25.50 8.70
CA ASP A 148 -3.05 -26.37 7.60
C ASP A 148 -3.88 -27.67 7.57
N ALA A 149 -3.47 -28.64 6.76
CA ALA A 149 -4.17 -29.93 6.62
C ALA A 149 -4.17 -30.78 7.91
N THR A 150 -3.38 -30.41 8.93
CA THR A 150 -3.38 -31.10 10.23
C THR A 150 -4.51 -30.64 11.15
N ASN A 151 -5.21 -29.55 10.78
CA ASN A 151 -6.31 -28.96 11.56
C ASN A 151 -5.86 -28.53 12.97
N ASN A 152 -4.65 -27.94 13.06
CA ASN A 152 -4.08 -27.44 14.30
C ASN A 152 -4.34 -25.93 14.45
N ALA A 153 -4.62 -25.45 15.66
CA ALA A 153 -4.99 -24.04 15.88
C ALA A 153 -3.77 -23.11 16.10
N VAL A 154 -2.56 -23.50 15.69
CA VAL A 154 -1.32 -22.73 15.86
C VAL A 154 -0.40 -22.87 14.65
N SER A 155 0.28 -21.79 14.26
CA SER A 155 1.30 -21.77 13.19
C SER A 155 2.71 -22.02 13.74
N ASN A 156 3.70 -22.17 12.84
CA ASN A 156 5.13 -22.22 13.21
C ASN A 156 5.80 -20.83 13.26
N ASP A 157 5.01 -19.75 13.32
CA ASP A 157 5.56 -18.39 13.37
C ASP A 157 6.50 -18.22 14.57
N SER A 158 7.69 -17.68 14.33
CA SER A 158 8.72 -17.51 15.39
C SER A 158 9.15 -16.07 15.64
N ILE A 159 8.60 -15.11 14.88
CA ILE A 159 8.88 -13.67 15.05
C ILE A 159 7.65 -12.86 15.45
N VAL A 160 6.46 -13.49 15.49
CA VAL A 160 5.22 -12.82 15.92
C VAL A 160 5.23 -12.69 17.45
N GLY A 161 4.91 -11.49 17.92
CA GLY A 161 4.78 -11.18 19.34
C GLY A 161 3.54 -10.33 19.61
N PRO A 162 3.39 -9.76 20.82
CA PRO A 162 2.27 -8.88 21.14
C PRO A 162 2.14 -7.73 20.11
N PRO A 163 0.94 -7.45 19.58
CA PRO A 163 0.74 -6.38 18.61
C PRO A 163 1.04 -5.01 19.25
N LYS A 164 1.82 -4.17 18.54
CA LYS A 164 2.26 -2.85 19.02
C LYS A 164 1.69 -1.67 18.23
N GLN A 165 1.18 -1.92 17.03
CA GLN A 165 0.69 -0.90 16.11
C GLN A 165 -0.41 -1.48 15.21
N ILE A 166 -1.29 -0.61 14.74
CA ILE A 166 -2.30 -0.95 13.72
C ILE A 166 -1.67 -0.70 12.36
N GLN A 167 -1.78 -1.66 11.44
CA GLN A 167 -1.22 -1.55 10.09
C GLN A 167 -2.21 -0.92 9.11
N TRP A 168 -3.44 -1.42 9.09
CA TRP A 168 -4.58 -0.85 8.38
C TRP A 168 -5.87 -1.26 9.08
N VAL A 169 -6.95 -0.54 8.78
CA VAL A 169 -8.31 -0.91 9.15
C VAL A 169 -9.09 -1.01 7.84
N ALA A 170 -9.75 -2.16 7.64
CA ALA A 170 -10.65 -2.38 6.53
C ALA A 170 -12.08 -2.57 7.06
N GLY A 171 -13.08 -2.32 6.21
CA GLY A 171 -14.47 -2.56 6.55
C GLY A 171 -14.81 -4.06 6.61
N PRO A 172 -16.05 -4.40 7.01
CA PRO A 172 -17.08 -3.54 7.60
C PRO A 172 -16.70 -3.11 9.03
N GLN A 173 -17.16 -1.93 9.47
CA GLN A 173 -16.81 -1.38 10.79
C GLN A 173 -17.45 -2.13 11.97
N TRP A 174 -18.56 -2.83 11.72
CA TRP A 174 -19.36 -3.48 12.74
C TRP A 174 -19.67 -4.91 12.31
N ALA A 175 -19.39 -5.86 13.20
CA ALA A 175 -19.81 -7.25 13.02
C ALA A 175 -21.29 -7.41 13.42
N ARG A 176 -21.99 -8.25 12.68
CA ARG A 176 -23.37 -8.69 12.91
C ARG A 176 -23.52 -9.50 14.19
N SER A 177 -22.60 -10.42 14.43
CA SER A 177 -22.67 -11.33 15.57
C SER A 177 -21.31 -11.93 15.88
N HIS A 178 -21.02 -12.12 17.18
CA HIS A 178 -19.89 -12.90 17.68
C HIS A 178 -20.32 -14.21 18.37
N ASP A 179 -21.61 -14.34 18.74
CA ASP A 179 -22.15 -15.52 19.44
C ASP A 179 -22.84 -16.52 18.49
N HIS A 180 -23.53 -16.03 17.46
CA HIS A 180 -24.13 -16.85 16.41
C HIS A 180 -23.15 -17.06 15.23
N LEU A 181 -23.65 -17.13 14.00
CA LEU A 181 -22.78 -17.17 12.82
C LEU A 181 -21.88 -15.92 12.82
N SER A 182 -20.59 -16.12 13.06
CA SER A 182 -19.61 -15.05 13.13
C SER A 182 -19.58 -14.30 11.79
N SER A 183 -19.56 -12.96 11.84
CA SER A 183 -19.45 -12.15 10.63
C SER A 183 -18.25 -12.51 9.80
N ILE A 184 -17.11 -12.80 10.43
CA ILE A 184 -15.97 -13.42 9.76
C ILE A 184 -16.03 -14.91 10.08
N SER A 185 -16.43 -15.71 9.10
CA SER A 185 -16.61 -17.16 9.27
C SER A 185 -15.32 -17.95 8.96
N GLY A 186 -14.39 -17.33 8.24
CA GLY A 186 -13.06 -17.88 7.97
C GLY A 186 -12.11 -16.80 7.46
N ALA A 187 -10.84 -16.92 7.83
CA ALA A 187 -9.76 -16.11 7.30
C ALA A 187 -8.50 -16.98 7.16
N VAL A 188 -7.84 -16.88 6.00
CA VAL A 188 -6.63 -17.61 5.66
C VAL A 188 -5.64 -16.67 4.99
N SER A 189 -4.35 -16.92 5.13
CA SER A 189 -3.27 -16.17 4.49
C SER A 189 -2.36 -17.11 3.72
N SER A 190 -2.27 -16.93 2.41
CA SER A 190 -1.40 -17.75 1.57
C SER A 190 -0.89 -16.96 0.37
N GLY A 191 0.37 -17.16 -0.01
CA GLY A 191 0.95 -16.54 -1.20
C GLY A 191 0.97 -15.02 -1.13
N GLY A 192 1.10 -14.45 0.07
CA GLY A 192 1.10 -13.01 0.31
C GLY A 192 -0.28 -12.35 0.16
N ARG A 193 -1.37 -13.11 0.24
CA ARG A 193 -2.75 -12.62 0.19
C ARG A 193 -3.54 -13.13 1.39
N ILE A 194 -4.48 -12.32 1.85
CA ILE A 194 -5.49 -12.71 2.83
C ILE A 194 -6.78 -13.02 2.07
N PHE A 195 -7.37 -14.16 2.36
CA PHE A 195 -8.69 -14.56 1.88
C PHE A 195 -9.59 -14.69 3.10
N TYR A 196 -10.79 -14.14 3.03
CA TYR A 196 -11.75 -14.19 4.12
C TYR A 196 -13.15 -14.36 3.55
N ILE A 197 -14.08 -14.78 4.40
CA ILE A 197 -15.51 -14.86 4.10
C ILE A 197 -16.20 -13.97 5.11
N ILE A 198 -16.94 -12.97 4.63
CA ILE A 198 -17.62 -12.02 5.49
C ILE A 198 -19.12 -11.92 5.22
N ASP A 199 -19.92 -11.91 6.29
CA ASP A 199 -21.34 -11.55 6.27
C ASP A 199 -21.48 -10.05 6.54
N GLU A 200 -21.83 -9.27 5.52
CA GLU A 200 -22.06 -7.82 5.60
C GLU A 200 -23.54 -7.46 5.85
N ALA A 201 -24.41 -8.44 6.13
CA ALA A 201 -25.83 -8.17 6.40
C ALA A 201 -26.02 -7.22 7.62
N PRO A 202 -27.10 -6.44 7.66
CA PRO A 202 -27.31 -5.43 8.69
C PRO A 202 -27.23 -5.99 10.12
N ILE A 203 -26.47 -5.30 10.97
CA ILE A 203 -26.31 -5.62 12.40
C ILE A 203 -27.61 -5.50 13.22
N ALA A 204 -28.66 -4.91 12.64
CA ALA A 204 -29.90 -4.62 13.34
C ALA A 204 -30.68 -5.88 13.77
N MET A 205 -30.52 -7.02 13.08
CA MET A 205 -31.19 -8.28 13.41
C MET A 205 -30.42 -9.51 12.93
N VAL A 206 -30.10 -10.42 13.87
CA VAL A 206 -29.38 -11.68 13.58
C VAL A 206 -30.21 -12.72 12.82
N ILE A 207 -31.51 -12.48 12.65
CA ILE A 207 -32.43 -13.36 11.90
C ILE A 207 -32.58 -13.01 10.42
N LEU A 208 -32.05 -11.86 9.97
CA LEU A 208 -32.06 -11.49 8.56
C LEU A 208 -31.22 -12.47 7.72
N ASP A 209 -31.46 -12.54 6.42
CA ASP A 209 -30.60 -13.35 5.56
C ASP A 209 -29.19 -12.75 5.48
N PRO A 210 -28.14 -13.59 5.44
CA PRO A 210 -26.76 -13.12 5.31
C PRO A 210 -26.50 -12.52 3.92
N ASP A 211 -25.52 -11.62 3.83
CA ASP A 211 -25.00 -11.05 2.59
C ASP A 211 -23.51 -11.34 2.49
N TRP A 212 -23.15 -12.38 1.73
CA TRP A 212 -21.81 -12.95 1.71
C TRP A 212 -20.90 -12.30 0.68
N HIS A 213 -19.69 -11.91 1.11
CA HIS A 213 -18.60 -11.36 0.28
C HIS A 213 -17.28 -12.10 0.51
#